data_AF-A0A445HST4-F1
#
_entry.id   AF-A0A445HST4-F1
#
_cell.length_a   1.000
_cell.length_b   1.000
_cell.length_c   1.000
_cell.angle_alpha   90.00
_cell.angle_beta   90.00
_cell.angle_gamma   90.00
#
_symmetry.space_group_name_H-M   'P 1'
#
loop_
_entity.id
_entity.type
_entity.pdbx_description
1 polymer ?
#
loop_
_entity_poly.entity_id
_entity_poly.type
_entity_poly.pdbx_seq_one_letter_code
_entity_poly.pdbx_strand_id
1 'polypeptide(L)'
;MSAHVMAVTGLRVSSFTSSLASCPSIYQPWNLSLQTSKRGTIHNNLSIKCVAFNDNKVPSQIDLRTNNFEQVKRNSQMALLNSSDPIKILKMIDTIQRLGIEHHFKEEINVQLGKVGDWDVTQDLFGTALQFRLQRHNGWPSCSDVFKKFLDKSGTFKESITNDIWGMLSLYEASYLGAKGEEVLQQAMDFSKAHLHQSLPHLSPELRKLVAKALTLPRHLRMGRLEARNYMEKYSQATNQIPALMELAKLDFAMVQSMHQKELAEISRWWKNLGLVERLGFARDRPAECFLWTVGTFPEPRYSNCRIELTKTICILLVMDDIFDTYGTLEELVLFTEAIKRWDLDAMEQLPEYMKICYMALFNTTHEIAYKIQKEHGQTVVACLKRTWIDIFEAFLKEAKWFNNGYIPTFKEYLDNGVISSGSYMALVHATFLIGDSLSKETISIMKPYPRLFSCSGEILRLWDDLGTSREEQERGDNACSIQCLMTENNLSDENVARKHIRQLIQNLWPELNGLAMTTTALPSSVMKASLNMARTAQVIYQHGDDQNTFTVDDYVKTLILTPSSNY
;
A
#
# COMPACT_ATOMS: atom_id res chain seq x y z
N MET A 1 42.27 57.88 18.55
CA MET A 1 42.95 57.85 19.86
C MET A 1 43.35 56.40 20.14
N SER A 2 44.60 56.12 20.55
CA SER A 2 45.16 54.87 21.12
C SER A 2 44.67 53.51 20.57
N ALA A 3 45.44 52.58 19.99
CA ALA A 3 46.89 52.41 19.81
C ALA A 3 47.76 52.26 21.09
N HIS A 4 47.98 51.01 21.54
CA HIS A 4 49.22 50.49 22.15
C HIS A 4 49.19 48.93 22.12
N VAL A 5 50.17 48.23 21.51
CA VAL A 5 51.51 47.79 22.01
C VAL A 5 51.40 46.58 22.96
N MET A 6 51.87 45.36 22.58
CA MET A 6 53.25 44.81 22.75
C MET A 6 53.69 44.72 24.23
N ALA A 7 54.46 43.75 24.75
CA ALA A 7 55.11 42.52 24.24
C ALA A 7 55.41 41.58 25.46
N VAL A 8 55.40 40.24 25.34
CA VAL A 8 56.57 39.31 25.31
C VAL A 8 57.39 39.16 26.62
N THR A 9 57.90 37.93 26.86
CA THR A 9 58.74 37.41 27.98
C THR A 9 58.01 37.06 29.29
N GLY A 10 58.32 35.96 29.99
CA GLY A 10 59.15 34.78 29.64
C GLY A 10 59.59 33.95 30.87
N LEU A 11 59.94 32.66 30.65
CA LEU A 11 60.82 31.79 31.49
C LEU A 11 60.37 31.51 32.95
N ARG A 12 60.07 30.28 33.39
CA ARG A 12 60.98 29.11 33.59
C ARG A 12 60.15 27.88 34.07
N VAL A 13 60.38 26.64 33.62
CA VAL A 13 61.24 25.57 34.23
C VAL A 13 60.69 25.12 35.61
N SER A 14 60.43 23.84 35.92
CA SER A 14 61.14 22.59 35.54
C SER A 14 60.29 21.30 35.62
N SER A 15 60.62 20.31 34.75
CA SER A 15 60.87 18.85 35.04
C SER A 15 59.79 17.97 35.72
N PHE A 16 59.75 16.63 35.58
CA PHE A 16 60.65 15.61 35.02
C PHE A 16 59.86 14.73 34.01
N THR A 17 60.40 14.37 32.83
CA THR A 17 60.99 13.05 32.44
C THR A 17 60.12 11.82 32.80
N SER A 18 60.02 10.72 32.05
CA SER A 18 60.84 10.06 31.00
C SER A 18 59.99 8.87 30.48
N SER A 19 60.21 8.14 29.38
CA SER A 19 61.29 7.96 28.38
C SER A 19 60.66 7.18 27.20
N LEU A 20 60.83 7.55 25.92
CA LEU A 20 61.79 6.93 24.95
C LEU A 20 61.66 5.40 24.80
N ALA A 21 61.68 4.77 23.62
CA ALA A 21 61.87 5.21 22.22
C ALA A 21 61.09 4.21 21.28
N SER A 22 61.12 4.20 19.94
CA SER A 22 62.04 4.78 18.95
C SER A 22 61.40 4.84 17.54
N CYS A 23 61.65 5.94 16.82
CA CYS A 23 61.58 6.05 15.34
C CYS A 23 62.91 5.54 14.71
N PRO A 24 63.21 5.62 13.38
CA PRO A 24 62.58 6.38 12.27
C PRO A 24 62.21 5.47 11.05
N SER A 25 62.02 5.86 9.77
CA SER A 25 62.16 7.15 9.05
C SER A 25 61.29 7.25 7.78
N ILE A 26 60.85 8.48 7.44
CA ILE A 26 60.83 9.12 6.10
C ILE A 26 60.33 8.29 4.89
N TYR A 27 59.18 8.70 4.33
CA TYR A 27 59.08 9.39 3.01
C TYR A 27 57.70 10.05 2.84
N GLN A 28 57.66 11.32 2.42
CA GLN A 28 56.49 11.98 1.82
C GLN A 28 56.75 12.14 0.31
N PRO A 29 55.72 12.33 -0.55
CA PRO A 29 55.36 13.71 -0.90
C PRO A 29 53.86 14.01 -1.11
N TRP A 30 53.44 15.12 -0.49
CA TRP A 30 52.68 16.24 -1.08
C TRP A 30 51.16 16.11 -1.40
N ASN A 31 50.44 17.14 -0.94
CA ASN A 31 49.05 17.43 -1.25
C ASN A 31 48.88 17.90 -2.70
N LEU A 32 47.71 17.59 -3.28
CA LEU A 32 47.03 18.50 -4.20
C LEU A 32 45.56 18.59 -3.78
N SER A 33 45.19 19.73 -3.18
CA SER A 33 43.83 20.03 -2.79
C SER A 33 43.02 20.50 -4.00
N LEU A 34 41.94 19.78 -4.32
CA LEU A 34 40.84 20.32 -5.11
C LEU A 34 39.59 20.34 -4.24
N GLN A 35 39.09 21.54 -3.99
CA GLN A 35 37.87 21.75 -3.20
C GLN A 35 36.66 21.25 -3.99
N THR A 36 36.06 20.15 -3.56
CA THR A 36 34.66 19.85 -3.86
C THR A 36 33.80 20.33 -2.69
N SER A 37 32.72 21.04 -3.01
CA SER A 37 31.79 21.59 -2.03
C SER A 37 31.17 20.49 -1.17
N LYS A 38 31.16 20.70 0.15
CA LYS A 38 30.40 19.84 1.08
C LYS A 38 28.91 19.83 0.70
N ARG A 39 28.44 18.79 -0.01
CA ARG A 39 27.05 18.35 0.13
C ARG A 39 26.95 17.68 1.50
N GLY A 40 26.05 18.16 2.34
CA GLY A 40 25.86 17.60 3.67
C GLY A 40 25.22 16.23 3.58
N THR A 41 25.93 15.18 4.01
CA THR A 41 25.33 13.87 4.23
C THR A 41 24.36 13.96 5.40
N ILE A 42 23.08 14.19 5.12
CA ILE A 42 22.01 14.06 6.12
C ILE A 42 21.86 12.56 6.39
N HIS A 43 22.54 12.08 7.42
CA HIS A 43 22.34 10.73 7.93
C HIS A 43 20.94 10.63 8.55
N ASN A 44 20.00 10.04 7.82
CA ASN A 44 18.73 9.59 8.39
C ASN A 44 18.98 8.48 9.42
N ASN A 45 19.16 8.89 10.67
CA ASN A 45 19.40 8.03 11.85
C ASN A 45 18.12 7.27 12.32
N LEU A 46 17.26 6.90 11.37
CA LEU A 46 16.11 6.01 11.55
C LEU A 46 16.12 4.83 10.57
N SER A 47 17.26 4.54 9.95
CA SER A 47 17.53 3.18 9.48
C SER A 47 17.43 2.22 10.68
N ILE A 48 16.41 1.35 10.67
CA ILE A 48 16.52 0.06 11.34
C ILE A 48 17.76 -0.60 10.71
N LYS A 49 18.88 -0.63 11.45
CA LYS A 49 19.99 -1.54 11.15
C LYS A 49 19.37 -2.92 11.01
N CYS A 50 19.30 -3.40 9.77
CA CYS A 50 18.60 -4.61 9.33
C CYS A 50 18.56 -5.60 10.49
N VAL A 51 17.39 -5.71 11.16
CA VAL A 51 17.28 -6.49 12.40
C VAL A 51 17.78 -7.85 12.02
N ALA A 52 18.93 -8.23 12.60
CA ALA A 52 19.60 -9.45 12.21
C ALA A 52 18.60 -10.59 12.42
N PHE A 53 18.02 -11.06 11.32
CA PHE A 53 17.15 -12.21 11.29
C PHE A 53 18.06 -13.35 11.68
N ASN A 54 18.09 -13.62 12.98
CA ASN A 54 18.89 -14.66 13.54
C ASN A 54 18.26 -15.93 12.99
N ASP A 55 18.89 -16.57 11.99
CA ASP A 55 18.32 -17.74 11.29
C ASP A 55 17.90 -18.85 12.29
N ASN A 56 18.47 -18.81 13.49
CA ASN A 56 18.16 -19.64 14.66
C ASN A 56 16.86 -19.25 15.43
N LYS A 57 16.06 -18.31 14.94
CA LYS A 57 14.73 -17.93 15.47
C LYS A 57 13.64 -17.87 14.39
N VAL A 58 13.70 -18.78 13.42
CA VAL A 58 12.44 -19.30 12.84
C VAL A 58 11.62 -19.86 14.02
N PRO A 59 10.36 -19.44 14.25
CA PRO A 59 9.52 -20.09 15.24
C PRO A 59 9.46 -21.59 14.93
N SER A 60 9.88 -22.41 15.90
CA SER A 60 9.70 -23.87 15.84
C SER A 60 8.29 -24.17 15.37
N GLN A 61 8.13 -25.12 14.44
CA GLN A 61 6.84 -25.52 13.87
C GLN A 61 5.75 -25.39 14.94
N ILE A 62 4.83 -24.45 14.76
CA ILE A 62 3.58 -24.53 15.49
C ILE A 62 2.88 -25.73 14.87
N ASP A 63 3.02 -26.87 15.54
CA ASP A 63 2.26 -28.08 15.28
C ASP A 63 0.81 -27.82 15.73
N LEU A 64 0.18 -26.87 15.03
CA LEU A 64 -1.25 -26.61 15.07
C LEU A 64 -1.89 -27.89 14.56
N ARG A 65 -2.21 -28.79 15.49
CA ARG A 65 -2.94 -30.04 15.26
C ARG A 65 -3.93 -29.82 14.11
N THR A 66 -3.63 -30.31 12.91
CA THR A 66 -4.43 -30.01 11.70
C THR A 66 -5.90 -30.39 11.91
N ASN A 67 -6.10 -31.44 12.72
CA ASN A 67 -7.40 -31.90 13.21
C ASN A 67 -8.19 -30.84 13.98
N ASN A 68 -7.55 -29.97 14.77
CA ASN A 68 -8.23 -28.86 15.45
C ASN A 68 -8.64 -27.77 14.47
N PHE A 69 -7.75 -27.36 13.55
CA PHE A 69 -8.07 -26.32 12.56
C PHE A 69 -9.27 -26.71 11.70
N GLU A 70 -9.25 -27.92 11.12
CA GLU A 70 -10.37 -28.40 10.30
C GLU A 70 -11.66 -28.62 11.12
N GLN A 71 -11.56 -29.04 12.39
CA GLN A 71 -12.74 -29.14 13.25
C GLN A 71 -13.35 -27.76 13.56
N VAL A 72 -12.52 -26.78 13.90
CA VAL A 72 -12.94 -25.40 14.19
C VAL A 72 -13.51 -24.72 12.93
N LYS A 73 -12.92 -25.00 11.75
CA LYS A 73 -13.46 -24.59 10.45
C LYS A 73 -14.83 -25.19 10.16
N ARG A 74 -15.03 -26.50 10.38
CA ARG A 74 -16.36 -27.14 10.26
C ARG A 74 -17.36 -26.58 11.27
N ASN A 75 -16.96 -26.36 12.52
CA ASN A 75 -17.83 -25.74 13.53
C ASN A 75 -18.28 -24.33 13.11
N SER A 76 -17.36 -23.56 12.51
CA SER A 76 -17.63 -22.23 11.93
C SER A 76 -18.57 -22.28 10.72
N GLN A 77 -18.36 -23.24 9.82
CA GLN A 77 -19.21 -23.51 8.66
C GLN A 77 -20.63 -23.89 9.11
N MET A 78 -20.77 -24.77 10.09
CA MET A 78 -22.06 -25.17 10.67
C MET A 78 -22.76 -23.98 11.33
N ALA A 79 -22.03 -23.09 12.03
CA ALA A 79 -22.63 -21.87 12.57
C ALA A 79 -23.22 -20.99 11.45
N LEU A 80 -22.49 -20.79 10.35
CA LEU A 80 -22.95 -20.03 9.18
C LEU A 80 -24.18 -20.66 8.50
N LEU A 81 -24.25 -21.99 8.40
CA LEU A 81 -25.30 -22.71 7.68
C LEU A 81 -26.57 -22.97 8.52
N ASN A 82 -26.46 -23.06 9.85
CA ASN A 82 -27.58 -23.40 10.74
C ASN A 82 -28.55 -22.23 11.02
N SER A 83 -28.29 -21.03 10.51
CA SER A 83 -29.19 -19.88 10.67
C SER A 83 -30.20 -19.78 9.52
N SER A 84 -31.48 -19.64 9.86
CA SER A 84 -32.57 -19.32 8.92
C SER A 84 -33.04 -17.86 8.98
N ASP A 85 -32.50 -17.07 9.92
CA ASP A 85 -32.81 -15.65 10.11
C ASP A 85 -31.86 -14.80 9.25
N PRO A 86 -32.36 -14.09 8.22
CA PRO A 86 -31.48 -13.38 7.28
C PRO A 86 -30.66 -12.25 7.93
N ILE A 87 -31.16 -11.59 8.98
CA ILE A 87 -30.38 -10.58 9.70
C ILE A 87 -29.22 -11.23 10.46
N LYS A 88 -29.43 -12.43 11.04
CA LYS A 88 -28.33 -13.19 11.67
C LYS A 88 -27.33 -13.70 10.64
N ILE A 89 -27.79 -14.19 9.48
CA ILE A 89 -26.93 -14.57 8.35
C ILE A 89 -26.04 -13.39 7.93
N LEU A 90 -26.62 -12.22 7.65
CA LEU A 90 -25.88 -11.03 7.23
C LEU A 90 -24.87 -10.57 8.31
N LYS A 91 -25.26 -10.53 9.59
CA LYS A 91 -24.35 -10.20 10.70
C LYS A 91 -23.19 -11.17 10.82
N MET A 92 -23.41 -12.45 10.54
CA MET A 92 -22.39 -13.49 10.59
C MET A 92 -21.44 -13.42 9.39
N ILE A 93 -21.93 -13.09 8.19
CA ILE A 93 -21.08 -12.79 7.02
C ILE A 93 -20.22 -11.54 7.30
N ASP A 94 -20.78 -10.44 7.82
CA ASP A 94 -19.98 -9.26 8.22
C ASP A 94 -18.91 -9.61 9.24
N THR A 95 -19.23 -10.48 10.19
CA THR A 95 -18.27 -10.96 11.20
C THR A 95 -17.14 -11.76 10.56
N ILE A 96 -17.45 -12.70 9.66
CA ILE A 96 -16.47 -13.53 8.95
C ILE A 96 -15.52 -12.68 8.09
N GLN A 97 -16.06 -11.72 7.33
CA GLN A 97 -15.26 -10.79 6.53
C GLN A 97 -14.35 -9.93 7.40
N ARG A 98 -14.90 -9.35 8.48
CA ARG A 98 -14.15 -8.45 9.37
C ARG A 98 -13.14 -9.18 10.25
N LEU A 99 -13.28 -10.49 10.47
CA LEU A 99 -12.24 -11.32 11.09
C LEU A 99 -11.13 -11.71 10.10
N GLY A 100 -11.29 -11.42 8.79
CA GLY A 100 -10.30 -11.73 7.77
C GLY A 100 -10.23 -13.21 7.40
N ILE A 101 -11.29 -14.00 7.66
CA ILE A 101 -11.37 -15.45 7.43
C ILE A 101 -12.34 -15.83 6.30
N GLU A 102 -12.85 -14.86 5.54
CA GLU A 102 -13.76 -15.05 4.41
C GLU A 102 -13.21 -16.01 3.33
N HIS A 103 -11.89 -16.13 3.20
CA HIS A 103 -11.27 -17.01 2.21
C HIS A 103 -11.54 -18.50 2.45
N HIS A 104 -11.96 -18.87 3.66
CA HIS A 104 -12.38 -20.22 3.99
C HIS A 104 -13.83 -20.55 3.64
N PHE A 105 -14.67 -19.55 3.32
CA PHE A 105 -16.13 -19.68 3.26
C PHE A 105 -16.76 -19.04 2.01
N LYS A 106 -16.00 -18.87 0.92
CA LYS A 106 -16.46 -18.10 -0.26
C LYS A 106 -17.71 -18.69 -0.90
N GLU A 107 -17.82 -20.02 -0.92
CA GLU A 107 -18.96 -20.74 -1.49
C GLU A 107 -20.19 -20.60 -0.60
N GLU A 108 -20.05 -20.79 0.70
CA GLU A 108 -21.12 -20.67 1.68
C GLU A 108 -21.62 -19.23 1.82
N ILE A 109 -20.72 -18.24 1.80
CA ILE A 109 -21.08 -16.82 1.76
C ILE A 109 -21.92 -16.53 0.51
N ASN A 110 -21.50 -16.99 -0.67
CA ASN A 110 -22.27 -16.79 -1.91
C ASN A 110 -23.64 -17.48 -1.86
N VAL A 111 -23.71 -18.73 -1.41
CA VAL A 111 -24.99 -19.45 -1.23
C VAL A 111 -25.92 -18.71 -0.27
N GLN A 112 -25.40 -18.19 0.84
CA GLN A 112 -26.20 -17.44 1.82
C GLN A 112 -26.60 -16.05 1.30
N LEU A 113 -25.73 -15.33 0.57
CA LEU A 113 -26.09 -14.04 -0.03
C LEU A 113 -27.15 -14.17 -1.12
N GLY A 114 -27.10 -15.25 -1.92
CA GLY A 114 -28.16 -15.58 -2.87
C GLY A 114 -29.49 -15.80 -2.16
N LYS A 115 -29.52 -16.68 -1.14
CA LYS A 115 -30.72 -16.92 -0.32
C LYS A 115 -31.29 -15.66 0.31
N VAL A 116 -30.46 -14.74 0.82
CA VAL A 116 -30.94 -13.49 1.42
C VAL A 116 -31.37 -12.46 0.35
N GLY A 117 -30.87 -12.58 -0.88
CA GLY A 117 -31.27 -11.71 -2.01
C GLY A 117 -32.75 -11.80 -2.37
N ASP A 118 -33.34 -12.99 -2.29
CA ASP A 118 -34.76 -13.24 -2.62
C ASP A 118 -35.75 -12.74 -1.53
N TRP A 119 -35.26 -12.23 -0.40
CA TRP A 119 -36.07 -11.87 0.76
C TRP A 119 -36.19 -10.34 0.94
N ASP A 120 -37.43 -9.84 1.03
CA ASP A 120 -37.75 -8.46 1.45
C ASP A 120 -37.65 -8.28 2.99
N VAL A 121 -36.52 -8.69 3.59
CA VAL A 121 -36.41 -8.84 5.05
C VAL A 121 -36.03 -7.56 5.80
N THR A 122 -35.76 -6.47 5.07
CA THR A 122 -35.16 -5.29 5.69
C THR A 122 -36.03 -4.05 5.49
N GLN A 123 -37.14 -3.98 6.22
CA GLN A 123 -37.90 -2.73 6.36
C GLN A 123 -37.09 -1.66 7.14
N ASP A 124 -36.17 -2.09 8.00
CA ASP A 124 -35.24 -1.20 8.71
C ASP A 124 -33.98 -0.83 7.89
N LEU A 125 -33.38 0.29 8.28
CA LEU A 125 -32.22 0.88 7.61
C LEU A 125 -30.96 0.01 7.76
N PHE A 126 -30.74 -0.54 8.96
CA PHE A 126 -29.58 -1.35 9.28
C PHE A 126 -29.46 -2.55 8.34
N GLY A 127 -30.55 -3.31 8.18
CA GLY A 127 -30.61 -4.49 7.35
C GLY A 127 -30.41 -4.18 5.87
N THR A 128 -31.08 -3.16 5.32
CA THR A 128 -30.94 -2.82 3.89
C THR A 128 -29.52 -2.39 3.57
N ALA A 129 -28.92 -1.54 4.40
CA ALA A 129 -27.55 -1.08 4.20
C ALA A 129 -26.52 -2.23 4.36
N LEU A 130 -26.75 -3.13 5.32
CA LEU A 130 -25.89 -4.29 5.53
C LEU A 130 -25.97 -5.27 4.35
N GLN A 131 -27.18 -5.59 3.90
CA GLN A 131 -27.43 -6.47 2.74
C GLN A 131 -26.77 -5.92 1.48
N PHE A 132 -27.06 -4.66 1.15
CA PHE A 132 -26.48 -3.96 0.00
C PHE A 132 -24.95 -4.00 0.01
N ARG A 133 -24.32 -3.63 1.15
CA ARG A 133 -22.85 -3.64 1.27
C ARG A 133 -22.27 -5.04 1.08
N LEU A 134 -22.85 -6.06 1.72
CA LEU A 134 -22.33 -7.42 1.66
C LEU A 134 -22.52 -8.04 0.26
N GLN A 135 -23.66 -7.82 -0.39
CA GLN A 135 -23.88 -8.22 -1.78
C GLN A 135 -22.84 -7.57 -2.69
N ARG A 136 -22.73 -6.23 -2.66
CA ARG A 136 -21.81 -5.49 -3.53
C ARG A 136 -20.35 -5.85 -3.31
N HIS A 137 -19.91 -6.02 -2.06
CA HIS A 137 -18.55 -6.43 -1.75
C HIS A 137 -18.19 -7.83 -2.29
N ASN A 138 -19.17 -8.72 -2.42
CA ASN A 138 -19.01 -10.06 -3.00
C ASN A 138 -19.33 -10.12 -4.50
N GLY A 139 -19.50 -8.97 -5.18
CA GLY A 139 -19.75 -8.91 -6.62
C GLY A 139 -21.19 -9.26 -7.04
N TRP A 140 -22.13 -9.32 -6.11
CA TRP A 140 -23.54 -9.54 -6.44
C TRP A 140 -24.18 -8.28 -7.06
N PRO A 141 -25.04 -8.43 -8.10
CA PRO A 141 -25.85 -7.34 -8.62
C PRO A 141 -26.63 -6.67 -7.50
N SER A 142 -26.42 -5.36 -7.34
CA SER A 142 -26.97 -4.57 -6.23
C SER A 142 -27.34 -3.20 -6.75
N CYS A 143 -28.62 -2.84 -6.67
CA CYS A 143 -29.12 -1.54 -7.09
C CYS A 143 -29.20 -0.60 -5.88
N SER A 144 -28.69 0.62 -6.00
CA SER A 144 -28.76 1.64 -4.94
C SER A 144 -30.18 2.18 -4.69
N ASP A 145 -31.13 1.92 -5.60
CA ASP A 145 -32.54 2.25 -5.44
C ASP A 145 -33.20 1.60 -4.21
N VAL A 146 -32.61 0.56 -3.62
CA VAL A 146 -33.07 -0.02 -2.35
C VAL A 146 -33.15 1.01 -1.21
N PHE A 147 -32.39 2.11 -1.31
CA PHE A 147 -32.42 3.20 -0.33
C PHE A 147 -33.56 4.20 -0.55
N LYS A 148 -34.22 4.22 -1.73
CA LYS A 148 -35.29 5.18 -2.04
C LYS A 148 -36.47 5.12 -1.06
N LYS A 149 -36.73 3.96 -0.44
CA LYS A 149 -37.76 3.80 0.61
C LYS A 149 -37.49 4.60 1.90
N PHE A 150 -36.24 5.01 2.13
CA PHE A 150 -35.85 5.87 3.25
C PHE A 150 -35.86 7.37 2.90
N LEU A 151 -36.21 7.73 1.66
CA LEU A 151 -36.35 9.12 1.23
C LEU A 151 -37.76 9.66 1.46
N ASP A 152 -37.85 10.94 1.79
CA ASP A 152 -39.08 11.71 1.92
C ASP A 152 -39.60 12.19 0.55
N LYS A 153 -40.63 13.05 0.55
CA LYS A 153 -41.24 13.60 -0.68
C LYS A 153 -40.38 14.63 -1.42
N SER A 154 -39.37 15.20 -0.76
CA SER A 154 -38.35 16.07 -1.37
C SER A 154 -37.20 15.27 -1.99
N GLY A 155 -37.14 13.95 -1.77
CA GLY A 155 -36.05 13.10 -2.21
C GLY A 155 -34.86 13.07 -1.26
N THR A 156 -34.98 13.63 -0.05
CA THR A 156 -33.96 13.62 1.00
C THR A 156 -34.19 12.48 1.98
N PHE A 157 -33.14 11.99 2.67
CA PHE A 157 -33.29 10.95 3.69
C PHE A 157 -34.15 11.46 4.86
N LYS A 158 -35.13 10.64 5.28
CA LYS A 158 -36.09 11.00 6.33
C LYS A 158 -35.38 11.21 7.67
N GLU A 159 -35.56 12.38 8.28
CA GLU A 159 -35.12 12.69 9.65
C GLU A 159 -35.51 11.61 10.69
N SER A 160 -36.63 10.89 10.48
CA SER A 160 -37.07 9.82 11.38
C SER A 160 -36.06 8.67 11.55
N ILE A 161 -35.18 8.43 10.56
CA ILE A 161 -34.20 7.33 10.60
C ILE A 161 -32.94 7.66 11.41
N THR A 162 -32.73 8.94 11.75
CA THR A 162 -31.53 9.42 12.48
C THR A 162 -31.41 8.85 13.89
N ASN A 163 -32.55 8.45 14.49
CA ASN A 163 -32.61 7.80 15.80
C ASN A 163 -31.99 6.38 15.80
N ASP A 164 -31.92 5.71 14.65
CA ASP A 164 -31.27 4.40 14.52
C ASP A 164 -29.77 4.58 14.22
N ILE A 165 -28.97 4.78 15.27
CA ILE A 165 -27.51 4.94 15.16
C ILE A 165 -26.84 3.75 14.46
N TRP A 166 -27.36 2.53 14.62
CA TRP A 166 -26.81 1.35 13.95
C TRP A 166 -27.17 1.33 12.47
N GLY A 167 -28.40 1.69 12.12
CA GLY A 167 -28.84 1.91 10.74
C GLY A 167 -28.04 3.00 10.05
N MET A 168 -27.88 4.16 10.70
CA MET A 168 -27.10 5.29 10.20
C MET A 168 -25.63 4.93 9.97
N LEU A 169 -25.02 4.17 10.90
CA LEU A 169 -23.67 3.64 10.70
C LEU A 169 -23.61 2.61 9.56
N SER A 170 -24.60 1.73 9.45
CA SER A 170 -24.66 0.74 8.36
C SER A 170 -24.78 1.46 7.01
N LEU A 171 -25.63 2.50 6.92
CA LEU A 171 -25.81 3.36 5.74
C LEU A 171 -24.52 4.08 5.36
N TYR A 172 -23.83 4.67 6.34
CA TYR A 172 -22.51 5.30 6.16
C TYR A 172 -21.48 4.30 5.60
N GLU A 173 -21.36 3.11 6.20
CA GLU A 173 -20.39 2.10 5.73
C GLU A 173 -20.77 1.54 4.34
N ALA A 174 -22.06 1.55 3.98
CA ALA A 174 -22.57 1.13 2.68
C ALA A 174 -22.37 2.18 1.58
N SER A 175 -22.50 3.47 1.89
CA SER A 175 -22.42 4.56 0.90
C SER A 175 -21.06 4.65 0.22
N TYR A 176 -19.97 4.28 0.91
CA TYR A 176 -18.61 4.24 0.34
C TYR A 176 -18.41 3.17 -0.75
N LEU A 177 -19.38 2.26 -0.97
CA LEU A 177 -19.38 1.33 -2.11
C LEU A 177 -20.15 1.88 -3.32
N GLY A 178 -20.55 3.16 -3.30
CA GLY A 178 -21.20 3.80 -4.44
C GLY A 178 -20.30 3.99 -5.64
N ALA A 179 -20.88 3.92 -6.82
CA ALA A 179 -20.25 4.19 -8.10
C ALA A 179 -20.68 5.55 -8.68
N LYS A 180 -19.93 6.07 -9.66
CA LYS A 180 -20.34 7.26 -10.42
C LYS A 180 -21.74 7.05 -11.03
N GLY A 181 -22.64 8.01 -10.79
CA GLY A 181 -24.05 7.97 -11.20
C GLY A 181 -25.04 7.52 -10.11
N GLU A 182 -24.57 7.01 -8.97
CA GLU A 182 -25.45 6.60 -7.87
C GLU A 182 -25.64 7.72 -6.83
N GLU A 183 -26.29 8.81 -7.24
CA GLU A 183 -26.48 10.03 -6.43
C GLU A 183 -27.09 9.76 -5.04
N VAL A 184 -27.99 8.78 -4.93
CA VAL A 184 -28.60 8.38 -3.65
C VAL A 184 -27.56 7.90 -2.62
N LEU A 185 -26.43 7.34 -3.06
CA LEU A 185 -25.34 6.93 -2.16
C LEU A 185 -24.46 8.10 -1.75
N GLN A 186 -24.26 9.09 -2.62
CA GLN A 186 -23.61 10.35 -2.23
C GLN A 186 -24.44 11.06 -1.16
N GLN A 187 -25.75 11.20 -1.40
CA GLN A 187 -26.69 11.75 -0.40
C GLN A 187 -26.69 10.93 0.89
N ALA A 188 -26.66 9.59 0.80
CA ALA A 188 -26.56 8.72 1.97
C ALA A 188 -25.28 8.95 2.77
N MET A 189 -24.14 9.14 2.08
CA MET A 189 -22.85 9.41 2.72
C MET A 189 -22.89 10.73 3.48
N ASP A 190 -23.33 11.81 2.83
CA ASP A 190 -23.33 13.15 3.43
C ASP A 190 -24.32 13.24 4.61
N PHE A 191 -25.54 12.72 4.43
CA PHE A 191 -26.55 12.63 5.48
C PHE A 191 -26.07 11.80 6.68
N SER A 192 -25.64 10.55 6.45
CA SER A 192 -25.22 9.67 7.53
C SER A 192 -24.00 10.20 8.27
N LYS A 193 -23.00 10.75 7.55
CA LYS A 193 -21.81 11.37 8.13
C LYS A 193 -22.18 12.55 9.04
N ALA A 194 -23.04 13.46 8.59
CA ALA A 194 -23.47 14.63 9.35
C ALA A 194 -24.16 14.25 10.67
N HIS A 195 -25.16 13.37 10.62
CA HIS A 195 -25.90 12.95 11.83
C HIS A 195 -25.06 12.06 12.75
N LEU A 196 -24.17 11.19 12.22
CA LEU A 196 -23.26 10.42 13.06
C LEU A 196 -22.29 11.35 13.82
N HIS A 197 -21.74 12.39 13.19
CA HIS A 197 -20.94 13.41 13.88
C HIS A 197 -21.74 14.12 14.99
N GLN A 198 -22.98 14.55 14.71
CA GLN A 198 -23.85 15.18 15.70
C GLN A 198 -24.19 14.24 16.87
N SER A 199 -24.30 12.92 16.62
CA SER A 199 -24.63 11.93 17.64
C SER A 199 -23.51 11.71 18.66
N LEU A 200 -22.24 11.90 18.27
CA LEU A 200 -21.05 11.50 19.06
C LEU A 200 -21.07 11.88 20.55
N PRO A 201 -21.49 13.10 20.96
CA PRO A 201 -21.53 13.47 22.38
C PRO A 201 -22.49 12.59 23.20
N HIS A 202 -23.57 12.12 22.58
CA HIS A 202 -24.69 11.44 23.24
C HIS A 202 -24.57 9.91 23.26
N LEU A 203 -23.60 9.33 22.54
CA LEU A 203 -23.38 7.88 22.48
C LEU A 203 -22.69 7.34 23.75
N SER A 204 -22.92 6.05 24.06
CA SER A 204 -22.12 5.33 25.07
C SER A 204 -20.62 5.31 24.68
N PRO A 205 -19.68 5.14 25.63
CA PRO A 205 -18.25 5.14 25.33
C PRO A 205 -17.84 4.15 24.23
N GLU A 206 -18.43 2.95 24.23
CA GLU A 206 -18.15 1.87 23.30
C GLU A 206 -18.66 2.21 21.89
N LEU A 207 -19.92 2.69 21.80
CA LEU A 207 -20.55 3.07 20.55
C LEU A 207 -19.90 4.35 19.98
N ARG A 208 -19.52 5.31 20.82
CA ARG A 208 -18.74 6.50 20.46
C ARG A 208 -17.39 6.11 19.84
N LYS A 209 -16.63 5.21 20.48
CA LYS A 209 -15.35 4.70 19.93
C LYS A 209 -15.54 3.98 18.59
N LEU A 210 -16.68 3.33 18.40
CA LEU A 210 -17.00 2.60 17.16
C LEU A 210 -17.39 3.56 16.02
N VAL A 211 -18.30 4.52 16.27
CA VAL A 211 -18.71 5.55 15.30
C VAL A 211 -17.56 6.48 14.95
N ALA A 212 -16.76 6.92 15.94
CA ALA A 212 -15.58 7.76 15.69
C ALA A 212 -14.58 7.06 14.76
N LYS A 213 -14.26 5.77 14.97
CA LYS A 213 -13.37 5.01 14.06
C LYS A 213 -13.94 4.92 12.63
N ALA A 214 -15.26 4.80 12.48
CA ALA A 214 -15.89 4.81 11.16
C ALA A 214 -15.75 6.16 10.47
N LEU A 215 -16.01 7.27 11.18
CA LEU A 215 -15.88 8.63 10.67
C LEU A 215 -14.42 9.03 10.34
N THR A 216 -13.43 8.46 11.02
CA THR A 216 -12.00 8.62 10.66
C THR A 216 -11.68 7.93 9.32
N LEU A 217 -12.07 6.67 9.16
CA LEU A 217 -11.85 5.91 7.93
C LEU A 217 -12.92 4.81 7.81
N PRO A 218 -13.85 4.86 6.84
CA PRO A 218 -14.88 3.83 6.64
C PRO A 218 -14.26 2.48 6.23
N ARG A 219 -14.94 1.38 6.53
CA ARG A 219 -14.44 -0.01 6.32
C ARG A 219 -13.99 -0.27 4.89
N HIS A 220 -14.73 0.23 3.90
CA HIS A 220 -14.39 0.01 2.48
C HIS A 220 -13.02 0.58 2.09
N LEU A 221 -12.48 1.52 2.85
CA LEU A 221 -11.19 2.15 2.60
C LEU A 221 -10.05 1.59 3.49
N ARG A 222 -10.33 0.62 4.38
CA ARG A 222 -9.32 0.05 5.29
C ARG A 222 -8.59 -1.14 4.65
N MET A 223 -7.27 -1.19 4.81
CA MET A 223 -6.46 -2.38 4.50
C MET A 223 -6.92 -3.60 5.32
N GLY A 224 -7.26 -4.70 4.65
CA GLY A 224 -7.98 -5.83 5.26
C GLY A 224 -7.28 -6.48 6.45
N ARG A 225 -5.96 -6.71 6.40
CA ARG A 225 -5.21 -7.33 7.51
C ARG A 225 -5.16 -6.44 8.77
N LEU A 226 -5.13 -5.12 8.62
CA LEU A 226 -5.20 -4.19 9.75
C LEU A 226 -6.60 -4.16 10.37
N GLU A 227 -7.67 -4.14 9.56
CA GLU A 227 -9.03 -4.21 10.13
C GLU A 227 -9.28 -5.57 10.79
N ALA A 228 -8.81 -6.68 10.22
CA ALA A 228 -8.92 -8.01 10.82
C ALA A 228 -8.29 -8.05 12.23
N ARG A 229 -7.04 -7.63 12.37
CA ARG A 229 -6.35 -7.54 13.68
C ARG A 229 -7.13 -6.67 14.66
N ASN A 230 -7.57 -5.49 14.22
CA ASN A 230 -8.33 -4.54 15.04
C ASN A 230 -9.74 -5.02 15.42
N TYR A 231 -10.35 -5.89 14.61
CA TYR A 231 -11.68 -6.41 14.86
C TYR A 231 -11.66 -7.65 15.76
N MET A 232 -10.63 -8.51 15.65
CA MET A 232 -10.41 -9.62 16.57
C MET A 232 -10.42 -9.17 18.04
N GLU A 233 -9.73 -8.07 18.37
CA GLU A 233 -9.73 -7.48 19.73
C GLU A 233 -11.13 -7.05 20.21
N LYS A 234 -11.95 -6.51 19.30
CA LYS A 234 -13.32 -6.08 19.61
C LYS A 234 -14.28 -7.27 19.71
N TYR A 235 -14.05 -8.30 18.90
CA TYR A 235 -14.89 -9.48 18.84
C TYR A 235 -14.63 -10.42 20.03
N SER A 236 -13.39 -10.49 20.54
CA SER A 236 -13.06 -11.25 21.76
C SER A 236 -13.73 -10.71 23.03
N GLN A 237 -14.17 -9.45 23.00
CA GLN A 237 -14.87 -8.77 24.09
C GLN A 237 -16.40 -8.77 23.89
N ALA A 238 -16.91 -9.31 22.78
CA ALA A 238 -18.33 -9.25 22.44
C ALA A 238 -19.14 -10.34 23.16
N THR A 239 -20.22 -9.96 23.84
CA THR A 239 -21.10 -10.90 24.57
C THR A 239 -21.82 -11.90 23.67
N ASN A 240 -21.92 -11.62 22.37
CA ASN A 240 -22.52 -12.47 21.34
C ASN A 240 -21.48 -13.10 20.39
N GLN A 241 -20.21 -13.20 20.81
CA GLN A 241 -19.16 -13.88 20.07
C GLN A 241 -19.51 -15.35 19.80
N ILE A 242 -19.28 -15.83 18.58
CA ILE A 242 -19.33 -17.25 18.21
C ILE A 242 -17.92 -17.81 18.46
N PRO A 243 -17.73 -18.75 19.43
CA PRO A 243 -16.39 -19.21 19.80
C PRO A 243 -15.59 -19.78 18.63
N ALA A 244 -16.24 -20.58 17.77
CA ALA A 244 -15.59 -21.19 16.61
C ALA A 244 -15.03 -20.16 15.60
N LEU A 245 -15.75 -19.07 15.34
CA LEU A 245 -15.28 -18.01 14.43
C LEU A 245 -14.04 -17.29 14.99
N MET A 246 -14.04 -17.02 16.30
CA MET A 246 -12.89 -16.36 16.94
C MET A 246 -11.68 -17.28 17.05
N GLU A 247 -11.88 -18.57 17.37
CA GLU A 247 -10.79 -19.55 17.37
C GLU A 247 -10.19 -19.71 15.97
N LEU A 248 -11.03 -19.81 14.92
CA LEU A 248 -10.57 -19.86 13.54
C LEU A 248 -9.78 -18.60 13.16
N ALA A 249 -10.26 -17.41 13.55
CA ALA A 249 -9.56 -16.15 13.31
C ALA A 249 -8.19 -16.10 14.00
N LYS A 250 -8.09 -16.57 15.27
CA LYS A 250 -6.80 -16.65 15.97
C LYS A 250 -5.82 -17.59 15.27
N LEU A 251 -6.30 -18.76 14.84
CA LEU A 251 -5.49 -19.77 14.16
C LEU A 251 -5.04 -19.32 12.76
N ASP A 252 -5.96 -18.83 11.91
CA ASP A 252 -5.65 -18.33 10.57
C ASP A 252 -4.73 -17.11 10.64
N PHE A 253 -5.00 -16.14 11.53
CA PHE A 253 -4.15 -14.95 11.65
C PHE A 253 -2.70 -15.33 11.99
N ALA A 254 -2.50 -16.27 12.92
CA ALA A 254 -1.17 -16.77 13.30
C ALA A 254 -0.50 -17.57 12.16
N MET A 255 -1.25 -18.40 11.44
CA MET A 255 -0.76 -19.14 10.27
C MET A 255 -0.30 -18.19 9.15
N VAL A 256 -1.13 -17.22 8.78
CA VAL A 256 -0.83 -16.21 7.76
C VAL A 256 0.33 -15.30 8.20
N GLN A 257 0.41 -14.93 9.49
CA GLN A 257 1.56 -14.19 10.01
C GLN A 257 2.86 -15.00 9.91
N SER A 258 2.84 -16.29 10.26
CA SER A 258 4.01 -17.17 10.11
C SER A 258 4.42 -17.36 8.64
N MET A 259 3.45 -17.39 7.72
CA MET A 259 3.70 -17.38 6.28
C MET A 259 4.40 -16.07 5.86
N HIS A 260 3.87 -14.91 6.24
CA HIS A 260 4.47 -13.61 5.93
C HIS A 260 5.90 -13.46 6.50
N GLN A 261 6.18 -14.01 7.68
CA GLN A 261 7.54 -14.03 8.25
C GLN A 261 8.52 -14.85 7.39
N LYS A 262 8.09 -15.98 6.82
CA LYS A 262 8.91 -16.81 5.93
C LYS A 262 9.14 -16.14 4.58
N GLU A 263 8.10 -15.52 4.02
CA GLU A 263 8.18 -14.72 2.79
C GLU A 263 9.18 -13.57 2.94
N LEU A 264 9.05 -12.77 4.00
CA LEU A 264 9.98 -11.67 4.30
C LEU A 264 11.42 -12.16 4.50
N ALA A 265 11.63 -13.31 5.15
CA ALA A 265 12.95 -13.91 5.30
C ALA A 265 13.56 -14.39 3.95
N GLU A 266 12.74 -14.93 3.03
CA GLU A 266 13.21 -15.24 1.67
C GLU A 266 13.59 -13.96 0.90
N ILE A 267 12.70 -12.97 0.89
CA ILE A 267 12.91 -11.67 0.23
C ILE A 267 14.18 -11.01 0.77
N SER A 268 14.39 -11.01 2.08
CA SER A 268 15.57 -10.41 2.72
C SER A 268 16.86 -11.14 2.33
N ARG A 269 16.83 -12.48 2.23
CA ARG A 269 17.97 -13.28 1.77
C ARG A 269 18.28 -13.03 0.29
N TRP A 270 17.26 -13.00 -0.56
CA TRP A 270 17.39 -12.66 -1.98
C TRP A 270 17.99 -11.26 -2.16
N TRP A 271 17.47 -10.27 -1.42
CA TRP A 271 17.90 -8.87 -1.49
C TRP A 271 19.37 -8.71 -1.09
N LYS A 272 19.76 -9.34 0.02
CA LYS A 272 21.16 -9.38 0.45
C LYS A 272 22.08 -10.05 -0.58
N ASN A 273 21.65 -11.17 -1.17
CA ASN A 273 22.44 -11.88 -2.19
C ASN A 273 22.59 -11.08 -3.49
N LEU A 274 21.63 -10.20 -3.81
CA LEU A 274 21.70 -9.28 -4.95
C LEU A 274 22.78 -8.22 -4.77
N GLY A 275 23.10 -7.85 -3.52
CA GLY A 275 24.22 -6.98 -3.17
C GLY A 275 24.10 -5.52 -3.61
N LEU A 276 22.91 -5.08 -4.06
CA LEU A 276 22.70 -3.72 -4.58
C LEU A 276 23.02 -2.66 -3.51
N VAL A 277 22.39 -2.72 -2.34
CA VAL A 277 22.59 -1.73 -1.25
C VAL A 277 24.06 -1.61 -0.84
N GLU A 278 24.79 -2.73 -0.75
CA GLU A 278 26.21 -2.74 -0.35
C GLU A 278 27.12 -2.06 -1.40
N ARG A 279 26.72 -2.05 -2.68
CA ARG A 279 27.45 -1.39 -3.78
C ARG A 279 26.92 0.00 -4.13
N LEU A 280 25.65 0.27 -3.84
CA LEU A 280 24.91 1.48 -4.16
C LEU A 280 24.56 2.19 -2.87
N GLY A 281 25.56 2.76 -2.19
CA GLY A 281 25.40 3.41 -0.88
C GLY A 281 24.49 4.66 -0.84
N PHE A 282 23.87 5.01 -1.97
CA PHE A 282 22.82 6.03 -2.07
C PHE A 282 21.40 5.44 -2.02
N ALA A 283 21.22 4.16 -2.36
CA ALA A 283 19.90 3.55 -2.56
C ALA A 283 19.22 3.15 -1.24
N ARG A 284 17.89 3.26 -1.19
CA ARG A 284 17.03 2.95 -0.05
C ARG A 284 16.97 1.45 0.22
N ASP A 285 17.41 1.03 1.41
CA ASP A 285 17.26 -0.36 1.89
C ASP A 285 15.90 -0.56 2.59
N ARG A 286 14.83 -0.77 1.82
CA ARG A 286 13.46 -0.92 2.35
C ARG A 286 12.70 -2.19 1.91
N PRO A 287 13.28 -3.41 1.96
CA PRO A 287 12.58 -4.64 1.56
C PRO A 287 11.32 -4.93 2.40
N ALA A 288 11.27 -4.47 3.66
CA ALA A 288 10.11 -4.64 4.53
C ALA A 288 8.91 -3.75 4.13
N GLU A 289 9.16 -2.54 3.64
CA GLU A 289 8.15 -1.63 3.09
C GLU A 289 7.59 -2.19 1.77
N CYS A 290 8.49 -2.62 0.88
CA CYS A 290 8.13 -3.27 -0.38
C CYS A 290 7.28 -4.53 -0.15
N PHE A 291 7.53 -5.26 0.95
CA PHE A 291 6.73 -6.41 1.34
C PHE A 291 5.38 -6.02 1.96
N LEU A 292 5.30 -4.93 2.76
CA LEU A 292 4.04 -4.43 3.31
C LEU A 292 3.04 -4.05 2.20
N TRP A 293 3.54 -3.47 1.09
CA TRP A 293 2.76 -3.22 -0.12
C TRP A 293 2.07 -4.47 -0.67
N THR A 294 2.79 -5.59 -0.79
CA THR A 294 2.22 -6.83 -1.34
C THR A 294 1.34 -7.56 -0.33
N VAL A 295 1.63 -7.46 0.98
CA VAL A 295 0.75 -7.94 2.06
C VAL A 295 -0.58 -7.19 2.10
N GLY A 296 -0.58 -5.87 1.84
CA GLY A 296 -1.80 -5.06 1.74
C GLY A 296 -2.62 -5.37 0.49
N THR A 297 -1.95 -5.49 -0.65
CA THR A 297 -2.58 -5.76 -1.94
C THR A 297 -3.15 -7.19 -2.02
N PHE A 298 -2.40 -8.17 -1.51
CA PHE A 298 -2.70 -9.61 -1.58
C PHE A 298 -2.74 -10.26 -0.19
N PRO A 299 -3.76 -9.99 0.64
CA PRO A 299 -3.80 -10.42 2.03
C PRO A 299 -4.12 -11.91 2.26
N GLU A 300 -4.60 -12.64 1.23
CA GLU A 300 -4.98 -14.06 1.35
C GLU A 300 -3.74 -14.99 1.21
N PRO A 301 -3.63 -16.08 1.99
CA PRO A 301 -2.44 -16.94 1.97
C PRO A 301 -2.09 -17.54 0.60
N ARG A 302 -3.08 -17.83 -0.25
CA ARG A 302 -2.87 -18.40 -1.60
C ARG A 302 -2.03 -17.54 -2.56
N TYR A 303 -1.82 -16.26 -2.25
CA TYR A 303 -1.02 -15.34 -3.06
C TYR A 303 0.47 -15.27 -2.66
N SER A 304 0.99 -16.27 -1.95
CA SER A 304 2.38 -16.31 -1.46
C SER A 304 3.43 -16.06 -2.54
N ASN A 305 3.44 -16.83 -3.63
CA ASN A 305 4.36 -16.63 -4.77
C ASN A 305 4.22 -15.22 -5.37
N CYS A 306 2.98 -14.73 -5.52
CA CYS A 306 2.72 -13.39 -6.04
C CYS A 306 3.31 -12.31 -5.13
N ARG A 307 3.16 -12.41 -3.81
CA ARG A 307 3.75 -11.47 -2.85
C ARG A 307 5.27 -11.48 -2.92
N ILE A 308 5.90 -12.65 -2.92
CA ILE A 308 7.36 -12.80 -2.98
C ILE A 308 7.90 -12.13 -4.25
N GLU A 309 7.42 -12.54 -5.42
CA GLU A 309 7.98 -12.12 -6.71
C GLU A 309 7.66 -10.66 -7.05
N LEU A 310 6.46 -10.18 -6.69
CA LEU A 310 6.14 -8.77 -6.82
C LEU A 310 6.97 -7.91 -5.87
N THR A 311 7.22 -8.36 -4.63
CA THR A 311 8.09 -7.61 -3.70
C THR A 311 9.50 -7.48 -4.26
N LYS A 312 10.08 -8.57 -4.81
CA LYS A 312 11.38 -8.52 -5.51
C LYS A 312 11.38 -7.47 -6.62
N THR A 313 10.29 -7.38 -7.38
CA THR A 313 10.13 -6.39 -8.44
C THR A 313 10.06 -4.95 -7.89
N ILE A 314 9.31 -4.72 -6.80
CA ILE A 314 9.19 -3.40 -6.15
C ILE A 314 10.53 -2.95 -5.52
N CYS A 315 11.29 -3.86 -4.90
CA CYS A 315 12.63 -3.53 -4.40
C CYS A 315 13.58 -3.06 -5.51
N ILE A 316 13.46 -3.63 -6.73
CA ILE A 316 14.23 -3.18 -7.89
C ILE A 316 13.74 -1.82 -8.37
N LEU A 317 12.42 -1.61 -8.44
CA LEU A 317 11.83 -0.32 -8.81
C LEU A 317 12.36 0.81 -7.93
N LEU A 318 12.38 0.61 -6.61
CA LEU A 318 12.89 1.56 -5.62
C LEU A 318 14.34 2.01 -5.88
N VAL A 319 15.20 1.10 -6.37
CA VAL A 319 16.59 1.44 -6.73
C VAL A 319 16.66 2.21 -8.04
N MET A 320 15.78 1.92 -9.00
CA MET A 320 15.72 2.70 -10.25
C MET A 320 15.21 4.12 -9.98
N ASP A 321 14.17 4.25 -9.16
CA ASP A 321 13.62 5.51 -8.64
C ASP A 321 14.74 6.37 -8.01
N ASP A 322 15.52 5.81 -7.07
CA ASP A 322 16.69 6.48 -6.48
C ASP A 322 17.75 6.92 -7.51
N ILE A 323 17.98 6.11 -8.55
CA ILE A 323 18.93 6.44 -9.62
C ILE A 323 18.42 7.63 -10.45
N PHE A 324 17.14 7.66 -10.82
CA PHE A 324 16.58 8.72 -11.67
C PHE A 324 16.38 10.04 -10.93
N ASP A 325 15.97 10.00 -9.66
CA ASP A 325 15.62 11.21 -8.91
C ASP A 325 16.79 11.84 -8.15
N THR A 326 17.81 11.06 -7.76
CA THR A 326 18.83 11.54 -6.81
C THR A 326 20.29 11.40 -7.26
N TYR A 327 20.62 10.40 -8.07
CA TYR A 327 22.03 9.99 -8.27
C TYR A 327 22.54 10.15 -9.71
N GLY A 328 21.78 9.68 -10.69
CA GLY A 328 22.20 9.65 -12.10
C GLY A 328 22.22 11.01 -12.75
N THR A 329 23.20 11.25 -13.61
CA THR A 329 23.22 12.42 -14.50
C THR A 329 22.24 12.22 -15.66
N LEU A 330 21.66 13.31 -16.20
CA LEU A 330 20.65 13.20 -17.25
C LEU A 330 21.16 12.43 -18.49
N GLU A 331 22.44 12.57 -18.82
CA GLU A 331 23.12 11.82 -19.88
C GLU A 331 23.15 10.31 -19.59
N GLU A 332 23.48 9.90 -18.37
CA GLU A 332 23.46 8.50 -17.94
C GLU A 332 22.03 7.93 -17.93
N LEU A 333 21.04 8.71 -17.48
CA LEU A 333 19.62 8.32 -17.46
C LEU A 333 19.06 8.09 -18.86
N VAL A 334 19.47 8.90 -19.84
CA VAL A 334 19.16 8.67 -21.27
C VAL A 334 19.77 7.35 -21.74
N LEU A 335 21.06 7.10 -21.47
CA LEU A 335 21.72 5.83 -21.85
C LEU A 335 21.04 4.61 -21.22
N PHE A 336 20.68 4.68 -19.93
CA PHE A 336 20.01 3.60 -19.21
C PHE A 336 18.62 3.31 -19.78
N THR A 337 17.85 4.36 -20.10
CA THR A 337 16.53 4.25 -20.74
C THR A 337 16.61 3.57 -22.10
N GLU A 338 17.58 3.94 -22.93
CA GLU A 338 17.79 3.30 -24.24
C GLU A 338 18.30 1.86 -24.12
N ALA A 339 19.12 1.53 -23.11
CA ALA A 339 19.50 0.15 -22.83
C ALA A 339 18.31 -0.73 -22.43
N ILE A 340 17.40 -0.22 -21.58
CA ILE A 340 16.15 -0.91 -21.20
C ILE A 340 15.21 -1.10 -22.40
N LYS A 341 15.11 -0.13 -23.32
CA LYS A 341 14.35 -0.30 -24.57
C LYS A 341 14.88 -1.41 -25.46
N ARG A 342 16.21 -1.57 -25.53
CA ARG A 342 16.86 -2.66 -26.28
C ARG A 342 16.66 -4.02 -25.62
N TRP A 343 16.76 -4.10 -24.30
CA TRP A 343 16.62 -5.32 -23.51
C TRP A 343 17.52 -6.47 -23.98
N ASP A 344 18.79 -6.17 -24.22
CA ASP A 344 19.85 -7.15 -24.49
C ASP A 344 21.09 -6.88 -23.60
N LEU A 345 21.98 -7.87 -23.44
CA LEU A 345 23.14 -7.72 -22.55
C LEU A 345 24.22 -6.80 -23.15
N ASP A 346 24.32 -6.70 -24.47
CA ASP A 346 25.32 -5.85 -25.14
C ASP A 346 25.01 -4.35 -24.94
N ALA A 347 23.72 -4.00 -24.81
CA ALA A 347 23.28 -2.64 -24.48
C ALA A 347 23.76 -2.17 -23.10
N MET A 348 23.95 -3.10 -22.15
CA MET A 348 24.45 -2.80 -20.80
C MET A 348 25.90 -2.31 -20.82
N GLU A 349 26.71 -2.70 -21.81
CA GLU A 349 28.15 -2.38 -21.80
C GLU A 349 28.46 -0.89 -21.93
N GLN A 350 27.52 -0.10 -22.43
CA GLN A 350 27.61 1.36 -22.56
C GLN A 350 27.26 2.09 -21.25
N LEU A 351 26.74 1.40 -20.23
CA LEU A 351 26.31 1.99 -18.97
C LEU A 351 27.48 2.15 -17.98
N PRO A 352 27.42 3.13 -17.06
CA PRO A 352 28.27 3.17 -15.88
C PRO A 352 28.18 1.88 -15.05
N GLU A 353 29.27 1.48 -14.41
CA GLU A 353 29.38 0.21 -13.68
C GLU A 353 28.28 0.01 -12.61
N TYR A 354 27.87 1.10 -11.94
CA TYR A 354 26.78 1.06 -10.94
C TYR A 354 25.40 0.81 -11.58
N MET A 355 25.17 1.25 -12.81
CA MET A 355 23.95 0.95 -13.58
C MET A 355 23.98 -0.47 -14.15
N LYS A 356 25.16 -1.02 -14.51
CA LYS A 356 25.28 -2.40 -15.02
C LYS A 356 24.72 -3.43 -14.05
N ILE A 357 25.07 -3.35 -12.77
CA ILE A 357 24.52 -4.29 -11.77
C ILE A 357 23.00 -4.12 -11.58
N CYS A 358 22.48 -2.89 -11.66
CA CYS A 358 21.04 -2.61 -11.62
C CYS A 358 20.31 -3.23 -12.82
N TYR A 359 20.85 -3.03 -14.03
CA TYR A 359 20.33 -3.62 -15.26
C TYR A 359 20.32 -5.16 -15.17
N MET A 360 21.41 -5.79 -14.72
CA MET A 360 21.47 -7.24 -14.50
C MET A 360 20.43 -7.74 -13.49
N ALA A 361 20.25 -7.05 -12.36
CA ALA A 361 19.27 -7.41 -11.35
C ALA A 361 17.83 -7.37 -11.90
N LEU A 362 17.48 -6.30 -12.62
CA LEU A 362 16.19 -6.10 -13.28
C LEU A 362 15.95 -7.14 -14.39
N PHE A 363 16.94 -7.35 -15.25
CA PHE A 363 16.88 -8.29 -16.37
C PHE A 363 16.69 -9.73 -15.87
N ASN A 364 17.48 -10.17 -14.89
CA ASN A 364 17.41 -11.53 -14.36
C ASN A 364 16.08 -11.78 -13.63
N THR A 365 15.70 -10.89 -12.71
CA THR A 365 14.45 -11.04 -11.93
C THR A 365 13.22 -11.08 -12.85
N THR A 366 13.18 -10.24 -13.89
CA THR A 366 12.08 -10.23 -14.87
C THR A 366 12.00 -11.54 -15.66
N HIS A 367 13.14 -12.13 -16.05
CA HIS A 367 13.15 -13.42 -16.75
C HIS A 367 12.86 -14.60 -15.82
N GLU A 368 13.28 -14.57 -14.56
CA GLU A 368 12.89 -15.57 -13.55
C GLU A 368 11.38 -15.59 -13.32
N ILE A 369 10.75 -14.41 -13.21
CA ILE A 369 9.31 -14.24 -13.11
C ILE A 369 8.62 -14.78 -14.37
N ALA A 370 9.07 -14.40 -15.55
CA ALA A 370 8.53 -14.92 -16.81
C ALA A 370 8.63 -16.45 -16.92
N TYR A 371 9.75 -17.04 -16.47
CA TYR A 371 9.94 -18.48 -16.44
C TYR A 371 9.01 -19.18 -15.44
N LYS A 372 8.81 -18.61 -14.24
CA LYS A 372 7.82 -19.13 -13.26
C LYS A 372 6.41 -19.14 -13.85
N ILE A 373 5.99 -18.04 -14.48
CA ILE A 373 4.68 -17.93 -15.13
C ILE A 373 4.53 -18.91 -16.30
N GLN A 374 5.57 -19.09 -17.11
CA GLN A 374 5.59 -20.09 -18.19
C GLN A 374 5.49 -21.53 -17.66
N LYS A 375 6.10 -21.82 -16.51
CA LYS A 375 6.10 -23.13 -15.86
C LYS A 375 4.78 -23.44 -15.15
N GLU A 376 4.21 -22.46 -14.45
CA GLU A 376 2.99 -22.64 -13.63
C GLU A 376 1.71 -22.50 -14.46
N HIS A 377 1.65 -21.52 -15.36
CA HIS A 377 0.43 -21.15 -16.11
C HIS A 377 0.51 -21.40 -17.62
N GLY A 378 1.66 -21.85 -18.13
CA GLY A 378 1.85 -22.15 -19.55
C GLY A 378 1.97 -20.93 -20.48
N GLN A 379 2.01 -19.70 -19.93
CA GLN A 379 1.96 -18.46 -20.72
C GLN A 379 3.33 -17.79 -20.91
N THR A 380 3.65 -17.42 -22.16
CA THR A 380 4.86 -16.66 -22.51
C THR A 380 4.62 -15.15 -22.37
N VAL A 381 4.75 -14.61 -21.16
CA VAL A 381 4.39 -13.20 -20.85
C VAL A 381 5.56 -12.21 -20.87
N VAL A 382 6.78 -12.65 -21.16
CA VAL A 382 8.00 -11.84 -20.99
C VAL A 382 7.92 -10.48 -21.71
N ALA A 383 7.32 -10.41 -22.90
CA ALA A 383 7.16 -9.15 -23.64
C ALA A 383 6.28 -8.12 -22.92
N CYS A 384 5.31 -8.57 -22.10
CA CYS A 384 4.45 -7.69 -21.30
C CYS A 384 5.20 -7.17 -20.07
N LEU A 385 5.96 -8.03 -19.37
CA LEU A 385 6.78 -7.62 -18.23
C LEU A 385 7.92 -6.67 -18.65
N LYS A 386 8.52 -6.88 -19.82
CA LYS A 386 9.49 -5.94 -20.43
C LYS A 386 8.84 -4.59 -20.73
N ARG A 387 7.61 -4.60 -21.26
CA ARG A 387 6.88 -3.38 -21.60
C ARG A 387 6.64 -2.49 -20.38
N THR A 388 6.19 -3.05 -19.26
CA THR A 388 5.97 -2.27 -18.04
C THR A 388 7.23 -1.59 -17.50
N TRP A 389 8.41 -2.22 -17.66
CA TRP A 389 9.68 -1.59 -17.32
C TRP A 389 10.11 -0.51 -18.31
N ILE A 390 9.90 -0.70 -19.61
CA ILE A 390 10.16 0.35 -20.62
C ILE A 390 9.32 1.59 -20.31
N ASP A 391 8.02 1.39 -20.07
CA ASP A 391 7.09 2.49 -19.83
C ASP A 391 7.46 3.26 -18.53
N ILE A 392 7.92 2.56 -17.47
CA ILE A 392 8.47 3.17 -16.25
C ILE A 392 9.72 4.01 -16.53
N PHE A 393 10.70 3.47 -17.25
CA PHE A 393 11.95 4.20 -17.55
C PHE A 393 11.71 5.42 -18.44
N GLU A 394 10.74 5.35 -19.36
CA GLU A 394 10.31 6.52 -20.14
C GLU A 394 9.63 7.58 -19.26
N ALA A 395 8.83 7.17 -18.26
CA ALA A 395 8.19 8.07 -17.30
C ALA A 395 9.20 8.75 -16.35
N PHE A 396 10.13 7.99 -15.75
CA PHE A 396 11.22 8.53 -14.93
C PHE A 396 12.12 9.48 -15.75
N LEU A 397 12.47 9.13 -17.00
CA LEU A 397 13.24 10.02 -17.86
C LEU A 397 12.47 11.32 -18.18
N LYS A 398 11.14 11.29 -18.18
CA LYS A 398 10.31 12.49 -18.34
C LYS A 398 10.39 13.39 -17.11
N GLU A 399 10.27 12.81 -15.91
CA GLU A 399 10.41 13.53 -14.62
C GLU A 399 11.82 14.12 -14.46
N ALA A 400 12.88 13.34 -14.71
CA ALA A 400 14.25 13.83 -14.70
C ALA A 400 14.47 15.00 -15.69
N LYS A 401 13.81 14.98 -16.87
CA LYS A 401 13.83 16.10 -17.82
C LYS A 401 13.05 17.31 -17.33
N TRP A 402 11.93 17.12 -16.64
CA TRP A 402 11.19 18.23 -16.02
C TRP A 402 12.04 18.94 -14.98
N PHE A 403 12.61 18.18 -14.04
CA PHE A 403 13.52 18.67 -13.00
C PHE A 403 14.71 19.44 -13.58
N ASN A 404 15.48 18.83 -14.50
CA ASN A 404 16.69 19.44 -15.07
C ASN A 404 16.42 20.71 -15.90
N ASN A 405 15.23 20.86 -16.48
CA ASN A 405 14.85 22.05 -17.25
C ASN A 405 14.07 23.09 -16.43
N GLY A 406 13.80 22.83 -15.14
CA GLY A 406 12.93 23.67 -14.30
C GLY A 406 11.49 23.77 -14.83
N TYR A 407 11.02 22.77 -15.56
CA TYR A 407 9.67 22.73 -16.12
C TYR A 407 8.68 22.20 -15.09
N ILE A 408 7.67 23.01 -14.79
CA ILE A 408 6.54 22.59 -13.95
C ILE A 408 5.41 22.12 -14.88
N PRO A 409 5.07 20.81 -14.91
CA PRO A 409 3.95 20.30 -15.69
C PRO A 409 2.60 20.83 -15.20
N THR A 410 1.58 20.73 -16.06
CA THR A 410 0.18 20.86 -15.60
C THR A 410 -0.16 19.72 -14.64
N PHE A 411 -1.13 19.91 -13.74
CA PHE A 411 -1.55 18.88 -12.79
C PHE A 411 -1.92 17.57 -13.48
N LYS A 412 -2.62 17.66 -14.61
CA LYS A 412 -2.98 16.48 -15.41
C LYS A 412 -1.75 15.81 -16.02
N GLU A 413 -0.86 16.58 -16.64
CA GLU A 413 0.34 16.00 -17.26
C GLU A 413 1.26 15.33 -16.23
N TYR A 414 1.40 15.94 -15.05
CA TYR A 414 2.07 15.34 -13.90
C TYR A 414 1.42 13.99 -13.55
N LEU A 415 0.11 13.98 -13.30
CA LEU A 415 -0.59 12.78 -12.84
C LEU A 415 -0.58 11.66 -13.89
N ASP A 416 -0.79 11.98 -15.17
CA ASP A 416 -0.73 11.01 -16.28
C ASP A 416 0.64 10.31 -16.35
N ASN A 417 1.74 10.99 -15.99
CA ASN A 417 3.08 10.40 -15.89
C ASN A 417 3.32 9.69 -14.55
N GLY A 418 2.94 10.34 -13.45
CA GLY A 418 3.12 9.88 -12.07
C GLY A 418 2.47 8.52 -11.77
N VAL A 419 1.37 8.20 -12.46
CA VAL A 419 0.72 6.89 -12.42
C VAL A 419 1.61 5.78 -13.02
N ILE A 420 2.45 6.12 -14.00
CA ILE A 420 3.41 5.20 -14.63
C ILE A 420 4.67 5.06 -13.77
N SER A 421 5.31 6.17 -13.40
CA SER A 421 6.58 6.19 -12.64
C SER A 421 6.45 5.54 -11.26
N SER A 422 5.34 5.78 -10.55
CA SER A 422 5.01 5.08 -9.29
C SER A 422 4.81 3.55 -9.42
N GLY A 423 4.91 2.99 -10.63
CA GLY A 423 4.92 1.55 -10.87
C GLY A 423 3.56 0.85 -10.77
N SER A 424 2.46 1.61 -10.69
CA SER A 424 1.11 1.07 -10.49
C SER A 424 0.70 0.05 -11.58
N TYR A 425 0.98 0.36 -12.85
CA TYR A 425 0.75 -0.55 -13.98
C TYR A 425 1.63 -1.80 -13.89
N MET A 426 2.93 -1.64 -13.62
CA MET A 426 3.86 -2.77 -13.45
C MET A 426 3.35 -3.73 -12.37
N ALA A 427 2.97 -3.21 -11.21
CA ALA A 427 2.54 -4.03 -10.09
C ALA A 427 1.28 -4.86 -10.42
N LEU A 428 0.27 -4.24 -11.05
CA LEU A 428 -0.98 -4.92 -11.40
C LEU A 428 -0.83 -5.88 -12.61
N VAL A 429 0.02 -5.56 -13.58
CA VAL A 429 0.35 -6.45 -14.71
C VAL A 429 1.13 -7.66 -14.24
N HIS A 430 2.21 -7.46 -13.46
CA HIS A 430 3.00 -8.55 -12.88
C HIS A 430 2.12 -9.45 -12.00
N ALA A 431 1.28 -8.86 -11.13
CA ALA A 431 0.35 -9.61 -10.30
C ALA A 431 -0.66 -10.43 -11.12
N THR A 432 -1.24 -9.85 -12.18
CA THR A 432 -2.19 -10.57 -13.05
C THR A 432 -1.56 -11.86 -13.59
N PHE A 433 -0.32 -11.79 -14.08
CA PHE A 433 0.35 -12.96 -14.63
C PHE A 433 0.88 -13.94 -13.56
N LEU A 434 1.32 -13.45 -12.39
CA LEU A 434 1.74 -14.29 -11.27
C LEU A 434 0.56 -15.08 -10.67
N ILE A 435 -0.62 -14.47 -10.59
CA ILE A 435 -1.82 -15.09 -10.02
C ILE A 435 -2.38 -16.21 -10.93
N GLY A 436 -2.33 -16.05 -12.24
CA GLY A 436 -2.74 -17.10 -13.19
C GLY A 436 -4.26 -17.25 -13.41
N ASP A 437 -5.09 -16.69 -12.51
CA ASP A 437 -6.55 -16.72 -12.60
C ASP A 437 -7.01 -16.29 -14.01
N SER A 438 -7.64 -17.20 -14.75
CA SER A 438 -8.24 -16.96 -16.08
C SER A 438 -7.31 -16.29 -17.12
N LEU A 439 -5.99 -16.55 -17.10
CA LEU A 439 -5.09 -16.04 -18.13
C LEU A 439 -5.42 -16.58 -19.53
N SER A 440 -5.91 -15.71 -20.40
CA SER A 440 -6.13 -15.99 -21.82
C SER A 440 -5.37 -15.01 -22.72
N LYS A 441 -5.41 -15.22 -24.04
CA LYS A 441 -4.83 -14.28 -25.02
C LYS A 441 -5.52 -12.92 -24.98
N GLU A 442 -6.80 -12.91 -24.65
CA GLU A 442 -7.63 -11.73 -24.45
C GLU A 442 -7.17 -10.98 -23.18
N THR A 443 -6.92 -11.69 -22.06
CA THR A 443 -6.36 -11.09 -20.84
C THR A 443 -4.97 -10.47 -21.07
N ILE A 444 -4.15 -11.08 -21.94
CA ILE A 444 -2.85 -10.53 -22.35
C ILE A 444 -3.05 -9.29 -23.24
N SER A 445 -3.99 -9.30 -24.19
CA SER A 445 -4.17 -8.20 -25.14
C SER A 445 -4.71 -6.91 -24.48
N ILE A 446 -5.55 -7.03 -23.45
CA ILE A 446 -6.05 -5.86 -22.68
C ILE A 446 -5.00 -5.21 -21.78
N MET A 447 -3.76 -5.70 -21.76
CA MET A 447 -2.63 -4.98 -21.15
C MET A 447 -2.08 -3.87 -22.06
N LYS A 448 -2.65 -3.65 -23.26
CA LYS A 448 -2.31 -2.52 -24.12
C LYS A 448 -3.53 -2.00 -24.91
N PRO A 449 -4.06 -0.80 -24.62
CA PRO A 449 -3.69 0.10 -23.52
C PRO A 449 -4.02 -0.52 -22.15
N TYR A 450 -3.36 -0.07 -21.08
CA TYR A 450 -3.65 -0.56 -19.73
C TYR A 450 -5.12 -0.29 -19.33
N PRO A 451 -5.75 -1.17 -18.55
CA PRO A 451 -7.12 -0.96 -18.07
C PRO A 451 -7.26 0.32 -17.23
N ARG A 452 -8.34 1.09 -17.43
CA ARG A 452 -8.66 2.28 -16.60
C ARG A 452 -8.75 1.95 -15.11
N LEU A 453 -9.11 0.71 -14.76
CA LEU A 453 -9.06 0.18 -13.39
C LEU A 453 -7.67 0.34 -12.75
N PHE A 454 -6.61 0.07 -13.51
CA PHE A 454 -5.23 0.15 -13.02
C PHE A 454 -4.84 1.62 -12.82
N SER A 455 -5.13 2.46 -13.83
CA SER A 455 -4.81 3.89 -13.76
C SER A 455 -5.54 4.59 -12.63
N CYS A 456 -6.84 4.31 -12.42
CA CYS A 456 -7.62 4.92 -11.34
C CYS A 456 -7.12 4.51 -9.94
N SER A 457 -6.61 3.28 -9.79
CA SER A 457 -5.95 2.89 -8.54
C SER A 457 -4.56 3.51 -8.40
N GLY A 458 -3.82 3.70 -9.50
CA GLY A 458 -2.53 4.38 -9.53
C GLY A 458 -2.63 5.87 -9.26
N GLU A 459 -3.72 6.53 -9.67
CA GLU A 459 -4.01 7.93 -9.34
C GLU A 459 -4.19 8.09 -7.82
N ILE A 460 -4.98 7.21 -7.18
CA ILE A 460 -5.10 7.19 -5.73
C ILE A 460 -3.74 6.93 -5.06
N LEU A 461 -2.90 6.08 -5.65
CA LEU A 461 -1.54 5.81 -5.15
C LEU A 461 -0.67 7.06 -5.19
N ARG A 462 -0.45 7.66 -6.37
CA ARG A 462 0.42 8.83 -6.55
C ARG A 462 -0.04 10.05 -5.74
N LEU A 463 -1.36 10.24 -5.60
CA LEU A 463 -1.89 11.34 -4.78
C LEU A 463 -1.70 11.10 -3.26
N TRP A 464 -1.65 9.84 -2.80
CA TRP A 464 -1.27 9.54 -1.42
C TRP A 464 0.23 9.67 -1.20
N ASP A 465 1.04 9.23 -2.16
CA ASP A 465 2.50 9.36 -2.21
C ASP A 465 2.90 10.82 -1.96
N ASP A 466 2.46 11.73 -2.84
CA ASP A 466 2.73 13.17 -2.76
C ASP A 466 2.30 13.82 -1.44
N LEU A 467 1.18 13.38 -0.86
CA LEU A 467 0.74 13.85 0.45
C LEU A 467 1.73 13.43 1.55
N GLY A 468 2.30 12.23 1.47
CA GLY A 468 3.29 11.71 2.41
C GLY A 468 4.70 12.27 2.21
N THR A 469 5.18 12.35 0.97
CA THR A 469 6.62 12.53 0.65
C THR A 469 7.03 13.97 0.32
N SER A 470 6.11 14.82 -0.15
CA SER A 470 6.42 16.14 -0.73
C SER A 470 7.34 17.05 0.09
N ARG A 471 7.31 16.97 1.43
CA ARG A 471 8.23 17.75 2.28
C ARG A 471 9.67 17.27 2.16
N GLU A 472 9.89 15.95 2.20
CA GLU A 472 11.22 15.35 2.07
C GLU A 472 11.76 15.50 0.63
N GLU A 473 10.89 15.57 -0.37
CA GLU A 473 11.23 15.84 -1.78
C GLU A 473 11.66 17.31 -1.99
N GLN A 474 10.88 18.27 -1.48
CA GLN A 474 11.24 19.70 -1.50
C GLN A 474 12.57 19.98 -0.78
N GLU A 475 12.84 19.33 0.35
CA GLU A 475 14.11 19.46 1.08
C GLU A 475 15.32 18.94 0.28
N ARG A 476 15.11 17.98 -0.63
CA ARG A 476 16.11 17.52 -1.60
C ARG A 476 16.27 18.46 -2.81
N GLY A 477 15.38 19.45 -2.95
CA GLY A 477 15.37 20.44 -4.02
C GLY A 477 14.42 20.12 -5.17
N ASP A 478 13.55 19.11 -5.01
CA ASP A 478 12.58 18.73 -6.03
C ASP A 478 11.42 19.73 -6.12
N ASN A 479 10.96 19.99 -7.35
CA ASN A 479 10.14 21.16 -7.68
C ASN A 479 8.71 20.81 -8.14
N ALA A 480 8.40 19.53 -8.38
CA ALA A 480 7.12 19.14 -8.95
C ALA A 480 6.56 17.84 -8.33
N CYS A 481 5.68 17.97 -7.33
CA CYS A 481 4.65 16.97 -7.05
C CYS A 481 3.24 17.54 -7.35
N SER A 482 2.19 16.71 -7.25
CA SER A 482 0.82 17.13 -7.58
C SER A 482 0.34 18.34 -6.76
N ILE A 483 0.86 18.53 -5.56
CA ILE A 483 0.56 19.69 -4.71
C ILE A 483 1.07 20.98 -5.36
N GLN A 484 2.34 21.03 -5.80
CA GLN A 484 2.90 22.23 -6.44
C GLN A 484 2.27 22.47 -7.80
N CYS A 485 2.06 21.41 -8.60
CA CYS A 485 1.38 21.53 -9.89
C CYS A 485 -0.02 22.15 -9.72
N LEU A 486 -0.80 21.69 -8.73
CA LEU A 486 -2.12 22.24 -8.42
C LEU A 486 -2.06 23.68 -7.91
N MET A 487 -1.09 24.01 -7.05
CA MET A 487 -0.86 25.38 -6.57
C MET A 487 -0.52 26.34 -7.71
N THR A 488 0.39 25.95 -8.61
CA THR A 488 0.81 26.75 -9.77
C THR A 488 -0.36 26.95 -10.74
N GLU A 489 -1.07 25.88 -11.12
CA GLU A 489 -2.16 25.95 -12.09
C GLU A 489 -3.35 26.78 -11.60
N ASN A 490 -3.64 26.75 -10.29
CA ASN A 490 -4.77 27.47 -9.68
C ASN A 490 -4.37 28.76 -8.94
N ASN A 491 -3.10 29.19 -9.02
CA ASN A 491 -2.55 30.35 -8.30
C ASN A 491 -2.82 30.34 -6.78
N LEU A 492 -2.71 29.17 -6.13
CA LEU A 492 -2.91 29.02 -4.69
C LEU A 492 -1.65 29.35 -3.90
N SER A 493 -1.76 30.21 -2.89
CA SER A 493 -0.66 30.56 -1.98
C SER A 493 -0.57 29.70 -0.72
N ASP A 494 -1.60 28.91 -0.39
CA ASP A 494 -1.66 28.06 0.81
C ASP A 494 -1.62 26.57 0.43
N GLU A 495 -0.53 25.89 0.80
CA GLU A 495 -0.35 24.46 0.60
C GLU A 495 -1.45 23.63 1.28
N ASN A 496 -2.03 24.10 2.39
CA ASN A 496 -3.11 23.38 3.07
C ASN A 496 -4.39 23.32 2.23
N VAL A 497 -4.66 24.36 1.43
CA VAL A 497 -5.77 24.37 0.47
C VAL A 497 -5.51 23.37 -0.64
N ALA A 498 -4.28 23.30 -1.17
CA ALA A 498 -3.89 22.32 -2.17
C ALA A 498 -3.97 20.88 -1.62
N ARG A 499 -3.36 20.58 -0.46
CA ARG A 499 -3.49 19.27 0.21
C ARG A 499 -4.93 18.87 0.46
N LYS A 500 -5.80 19.82 0.86
CA LYS A 500 -7.24 19.57 1.01
C LYS A 500 -7.89 19.21 -0.33
N HIS A 501 -7.49 19.88 -1.41
CA HIS A 501 -7.93 19.55 -2.77
C HIS A 501 -7.47 18.15 -3.19
N ILE A 502 -6.21 17.77 -2.96
CA ILE A 502 -5.70 16.41 -3.26
C ILE A 502 -6.50 15.34 -2.51
N ARG A 503 -6.77 15.52 -1.21
CA ARG A 503 -7.63 14.59 -0.44
C ARG A 503 -9.06 14.52 -0.98
N GLN A 504 -9.60 15.61 -1.54
CA GLN A 504 -10.90 15.61 -2.20
C GLN A 504 -10.86 14.85 -3.55
N LEU A 505 -9.78 14.98 -4.33
CA LEU A 505 -9.59 14.20 -5.56
C LEU A 505 -9.52 12.70 -5.26
N ILE A 506 -8.76 12.30 -4.25
CA ILE A 506 -8.73 10.90 -3.77
C ILE A 506 -10.15 10.41 -3.42
N GLN A 507 -10.94 11.20 -2.68
CA GLN A 507 -12.34 10.86 -2.37
C GLN A 507 -13.21 10.73 -3.62
N ASN A 508 -13.02 11.59 -4.63
CA ASN A 508 -13.77 11.58 -5.88
C ASN A 508 -13.37 10.44 -6.83
N LEU A 509 -12.17 9.88 -6.68
CA LEU A 509 -11.70 8.72 -7.44
C LEU A 509 -12.30 7.39 -6.94
N TRP A 510 -12.62 7.28 -5.65
CA TRP A 510 -13.19 6.05 -5.09
C TRP A 510 -14.49 5.58 -5.77
N PRO A 511 -15.49 6.44 -6.06
CA PRO A 511 -16.67 6.05 -6.83
C PRO A 511 -16.37 5.64 -8.28
N GLU A 512 -15.27 6.10 -8.88
CA GLU A 512 -14.84 5.61 -10.19
C GLU A 512 -14.22 4.22 -10.07
N LEU A 513 -13.28 4.03 -9.13
CA LEU A 513 -12.64 2.74 -8.89
C LEU A 513 -13.65 1.66 -8.49
N ASN A 514 -14.66 2.01 -7.69
CA ASN A 514 -15.79 1.14 -7.34
C ASN A 514 -16.57 0.71 -8.59
N GLY A 515 -16.97 1.67 -9.44
CA GLY A 515 -17.71 1.39 -10.67
C GLY A 515 -16.92 0.49 -11.62
N LEU A 516 -15.64 0.81 -11.85
CA LEU A 516 -14.74 0.01 -12.67
C LEU A 516 -14.58 -1.42 -12.13
N ALA A 517 -14.42 -1.60 -10.82
CA ALA A 517 -14.32 -2.91 -10.19
C ALA A 517 -15.66 -3.71 -10.20
N MET A 518 -16.79 -3.06 -10.46
CA MET A 518 -18.09 -3.72 -10.66
C MET A 518 -18.35 -4.08 -12.13
N THR A 519 -17.93 -3.24 -13.08
CA THR A 519 -18.25 -3.41 -14.51
C THR A 519 -17.18 -4.14 -15.33
N THR A 520 -15.96 -4.29 -14.81
CA THR A 520 -14.85 -4.90 -15.58
C THR A 520 -14.98 -6.42 -15.63
N THR A 521 -15.60 -6.96 -16.68
CA THR A 521 -15.76 -8.41 -16.88
C THR A 521 -14.53 -9.08 -17.51
N ALA A 522 -13.62 -8.31 -18.11
CA ALA A 522 -12.45 -8.82 -18.82
C ALA A 522 -11.24 -9.13 -17.91
N LEU A 523 -11.31 -8.76 -16.63
CA LEU A 523 -10.27 -9.05 -15.63
C LEU A 523 -10.77 -10.02 -14.55
N PRO A 524 -9.91 -10.89 -14.01
CA PRO A 524 -10.25 -11.76 -12.89
C PRO A 524 -10.66 -10.98 -11.63
N SER A 525 -11.55 -11.54 -10.82
CA SER A 525 -11.98 -10.93 -9.56
C SER A 525 -10.84 -10.70 -8.56
N SER A 526 -9.77 -11.48 -8.63
CA SER A 526 -8.53 -11.29 -7.88
C SER A 526 -7.80 -9.99 -8.26
N VAL A 527 -7.72 -9.68 -9.56
CA VAL A 527 -7.11 -8.44 -10.07
C VAL A 527 -7.98 -7.22 -9.73
N MET A 528 -9.31 -7.36 -9.76
CA MET A 528 -10.23 -6.31 -9.31
C MET A 528 -10.08 -6.03 -7.81
N LYS A 529 -10.02 -7.08 -6.97
CA LYS A 529 -9.72 -6.95 -5.54
C LYS A 529 -8.33 -6.36 -5.28
N ALA A 530 -7.32 -6.75 -6.06
CA ALA A 530 -5.96 -6.20 -5.96
C ALA A 530 -5.93 -4.69 -6.23
N SER A 531 -6.63 -4.22 -7.26
CA SER A 531 -6.73 -2.79 -7.58
C SER A 531 -7.37 -2.00 -6.43
N LEU A 532 -8.47 -2.48 -5.85
CA LEU A 532 -9.06 -1.87 -4.64
C LEU A 532 -8.11 -1.91 -3.44
N ASN A 533 -7.36 -2.99 -3.25
CA ASN A 533 -6.43 -3.15 -2.14
C ASN A 533 -5.16 -2.30 -2.27
N MET A 534 -4.66 -2.08 -3.48
CA MET A 534 -3.51 -1.20 -3.73
C MET A 534 -3.86 0.24 -3.31
N ALA A 535 -5.02 0.76 -3.72
CA ALA A 535 -5.54 2.06 -3.28
C ALA A 535 -5.72 2.18 -1.75
N ARG A 536 -6.16 1.11 -1.06
CA ARG A 536 -6.22 1.04 0.42
C ARG A 536 -4.83 1.04 1.07
N THR A 537 -3.85 0.42 0.40
CA THR A 537 -2.49 0.24 0.93
C THR A 537 -1.67 1.51 0.75
N ALA A 538 -1.86 2.26 -0.33
CA ALA A 538 -1.26 3.58 -0.52
C ALA A 538 -1.53 4.51 0.66
N GLN A 539 -2.78 4.58 1.14
CA GLN A 539 -3.10 5.35 2.34
C GLN A 539 -2.31 4.87 3.56
N VAL A 540 -2.23 3.56 3.81
CA VAL A 540 -1.48 2.99 4.95
C VAL A 540 0.00 3.31 4.88
N ILE A 541 0.60 3.29 3.68
CA ILE A 541 2.02 3.57 3.48
C ILE A 541 2.31 5.06 3.70
N TYR A 542 1.54 5.97 3.09
CA TYR A 542 1.93 7.38 3.01
C TYR A 542 1.24 8.33 3.99
N GLN A 543 0.10 7.96 4.60
CA GLN A 543 -0.68 8.88 5.45
C GLN A 543 0.14 9.46 6.62
N HIS A 544 1.15 8.77 7.12
CA HIS A 544 1.99 9.23 8.23
C HIS A 544 2.80 10.51 7.94
N GLY A 545 3.18 10.76 6.67
CA GLY A 545 3.83 12.01 6.29
C GLY A 545 2.87 13.21 6.32
N ASP A 546 1.61 12.98 5.95
CA ASP A 546 0.55 13.99 5.89
C ASP A 546 -0.13 14.23 7.27
N ASP A 547 -0.30 13.18 8.07
CA ASP A 547 -0.80 13.21 9.45
C ASP A 547 0.15 12.44 10.39
N GLN A 548 0.95 13.22 11.12
CA GLN A 548 1.98 12.77 12.06
C GLN A 548 1.44 11.99 13.28
N ASN A 549 0.11 11.89 13.45
CA ASN A 549 -0.52 11.03 14.45
C ASN A 549 -0.74 9.58 13.96
N THR A 550 -0.51 9.31 12.67
CA THR A 550 -0.64 7.99 12.05
C THR A 550 0.64 7.17 12.25
N PHE A 551 0.49 5.85 12.33
CA PHE A 551 1.62 4.92 12.45
C PHE A 551 2.52 4.96 11.22
N THR A 552 3.83 4.81 11.43
CA THR A 552 4.80 4.70 10.34
C THR A 552 4.70 3.34 9.62
N VAL A 553 5.32 3.24 8.45
CA VAL A 553 5.52 1.96 7.74
C VAL A 553 6.13 0.90 8.66
N ASP A 554 7.16 1.25 9.44
CA ASP A 554 7.84 0.34 10.36
C ASP A 554 6.92 -0.12 11.50
N ASP A 555 6.07 0.76 12.03
CA ASP A 555 5.05 0.39 13.03
C ASP A 555 4.03 -0.60 12.44
N TYR A 556 3.63 -0.44 11.17
CA TYR A 556 2.74 -1.37 10.49
C TYR A 556 3.41 -2.72 10.19
N VAL A 557 4.66 -2.74 9.72
CA VAL A 557 5.47 -3.97 9.54
C VAL A 557 5.57 -4.72 10.88
N LYS A 558 5.97 -4.01 11.94
CA LYS A 558 6.08 -4.56 13.29
C LYS A 558 4.75 -5.08 13.80
N THR A 559 3.66 -4.35 13.58
CA THR A 559 2.30 -4.74 14.02
C THR A 559 1.75 -5.95 13.28
N LEU A 560 1.93 -6.04 11.96
CA LEU A 560 1.34 -7.12 11.15
C LEU A 560 2.21 -8.38 11.09
N ILE A 561 3.52 -8.23 10.99
CA ILE A 561 4.43 -9.33 10.65
C ILE A 561 5.20 -9.81 11.89
N LEU A 562 5.67 -8.89 12.74
CA LEU A 562 6.59 -9.25 13.85
C LEU A 562 5.89 -9.46 15.21
N THR A 563 4.76 -8.79 15.46
CA THR A 563 4.06 -8.84 16.76
C THR A 563 3.02 -9.96 16.77
N PRO A 564 3.16 -11.01 17.61
CA PRO A 564 2.19 -12.08 17.70
C PRO A 564 0.77 -11.60 18.01
N SER A 565 -0.22 -12.42 17.66
CA SER A 565 -1.64 -12.23 18.05
C SER A 565 -1.96 -12.72 19.46
N SER A 566 -0.95 -13.12 20.26
CA SER A 566 -1.09 -13.78 21.57
C SER A 566 -1.60 -12.90 22.73
N ASN A 567 -2.09 -11.69 22.43
CA ASN A 567 -2.64 -10.73 23.41
C ASN A 567 -4.17 -10.58 23.29
N TYR A 568 -4.86 -11.54 22.67
CA TYR A 568 -6.33 -11.57 22.44
C TYR A 568 -7.00 -12.80 23.04
#